data_AF-A0A1V5R303-F1
#
_entry.id   AF-A0A1V5R303-F1
#
_cell.length_a   1.000
_cell.length_b   1.000
_cell.length_c   1.000
_cell.angle_alpha   90.00
_cell.angle_beta   90.00
_cell.angle_gamma   90.00
#
_symmetry.space_group_name_H-M   'P 1'
#
loop_
_entity.id
_entity.type
_entity.pdbx_description
1 polymer ?
#
loop_
_entity_poly.entity_id
_entity_poly.type
_entity_poly.pdbx_seq_one_letter_code
_entity_poly.pdbx_strand_id
1 'polypeptide(L)'
;MSMRKIPVALSGLLVLTLGCSKVPQDTSRVIANVGSEKITEAGFKAMVHAMANDKAKAEAFLGEEAQREQRNSFLGKMAQAKQVVLMGKAEGLDKDAAVQAQLEGMMAQTYMQVLAERRLGKTEPGEAELKGLYDSLIAERKAAGQAQGLPAFEQVKAQLPMIWKQRQQEKVLDQLLKEAREKAPVTFAEDYRPADAK
;
A
#
# COMPACT_ATOMS: atom_id res chain seq x y z
N MET A 1 -18.92 14.09 -54.12
CA MET A 1 -18.15 13.04 -53.43
C MET A 1 -18.49 13.12 -51.95
N SER A 2 -19.68 12.64 -51.58
CA SER A 2 -19.91 11.38 -50.83
C SER A 2 -19.20 11.31 -49.47
N MET A 3 -19.85 11.90 -48.47
CA MET A 3 -19.64 11.63 -47.04
C MET A 3 -19.81 10.12 -46.79
N ARG A 4 -18.82 9.47 -46.18
CA ARG A 4 -18.97 8.12 -45.63
C ARG A 4 -19.41 8.22 -44.18
N LYS A 5 -20.64 7.78 -43.95
CA LYS A 5 -21.28 7.58 -42.64
C LYS A 5 -20.53 6.46 -41.91
N ILE A 6 -20.05 6.73 -40.69
CA ILE A 6 -19.55 5.68 -39.80
C ILE A 6 -20.75 5.20 -38.98
N PRO A 7 -21.12 3.91 -39.05
CA PRO A 7 -22.21 3.37 -38.25
C PRO A 7 -21.80 3.32 -36.78
N VAL A 8 -22.68 3.87 -35.95
CA VAL A 8 -22.74 3.67 -34.49
C VAL A 8 -22.92 2.18 -34.23
N ALA A 9 -21.91 1.54 -33.64
CA ALA A 9 -22.04 0.22 -33.04
C ALA A 9 -22.05 0.40 -31.52
N LEU A 10 -23.27 0.45 -30.97
CA LEU A 10 -23.59 0.10 -29.60
C LEU A 10 -22.90 -1.23 -29.25
N SER A 11 -22.06 -1.28 -28.23
CA SER A 11 -21.72 -2.53 -27.55
C SER A 11 -21.22 -2.26 -26.13
N GLY A 12 -22.07 -2.61 -25.17
CA GLY A 12 -21.66 -3.13 -23.87
C GLY A 12 -21.25 -2.11 -22.81
N LEU A 13 -22.24 -1.42 -22.21
CA LEU A 13 -22.10 -0.97 -20.82
C LEU A 13 -21.80 -2.20 -19.95
N LEU A 14 -20.56 -2.34 -19.51
CA LEU A 14 -20.19 -3.18 -18.39
C LEU A 14 -20.76 -2.50 -17.13
N VAL A 15 -22.01 -2.80 -16.82
CA VAL A 15 -22.59 -2.53 -15.51
C VAL A 15 -21.89 -3.47 -14.54
N LEU A 16 -20.83 -2.99 -13.90
CA LEU A 16 -20.33 -3.56 -12.66
C LEU A 16 -21.46 -3.43 -11.65
N THR A 17 -22.31 -4.46 -11.56
CA THR A 17 -23.19 -4.63 -10.42
C THR A 17 -22.28 -4.77 -9.21
N LEU A 18 -22.10 -3.66 -8.49
CA LEU A 18 -21.58 -3.62 -7.14
C LEU A 18 -22.44 -4.58 -6.33
N GLY A 19 -22.00 -5.83 -6.23
CA GLY A 19 -22.53 -6.77 -5.27
C GLY A 19 -22.45 -6.07 -3.93
N CYS A 20 -23.60 -5.92 -3.27
CA CYS A 20 -23.72 -5.43 -1.91
C CYS A 20 -22.83 -6.29 -1.02
N SER A 21 -21.57 -5.87 -0.90
CA SER A 21 -20.66 -6.39 0.09
C SER A 21 -21.28 -6.00 1.41
N LYS A 22 -21.63 -6.99 2.23
CA LYS A 22 -21.98 -6.80 3.64
C LYS A 22 -20.74 -6.24 4.34
N VAL A 23 -20.44 -4.97 4.11
CA VAL A 23 -19.55 -4.19 4.97
C VAL A 23 -20.30 -4.10 6.29
N PRO A 24 -19.74 -4.61 7.41
CA PRO A 24 -20.37 -4.46 8.71
C PRO A 24 -20.71 -2.99 8.91
N GLN A 25 -22.00 -2.70 9.10
CA GLN A 25 -22.44 -1.33 9.29
C GLN A 25 -21.90 -0.87 10.65
N ASP A 26 -21.03 0.13 10.63
CA ASP A 26 -20.44 0.67 11.86
C ASP A 26 -21.54 1.34 12.71
N THR A 27 -21.89 0.69 13.82
CA THR A 27 -22.88 1.19 14.79
C THR A 27 -22.24 1.89 15.99
N SER A 28 -20.93 2.17 15.95
CA SER A 28 -20.24 2.83 17.05
C SER A 28 -20.66 4.30 17.18
N ARG A 29 -20.38 4.88 18.36
CA ARG A 29 -20.75 6.27 18.67
C ARG A 29 -20.17 7.23 17.63
N VAL A 30 -21.00 8.15 17.14
CA VAL A 30 -20.55 9.29 16.34
C VAL A 30 -19.84 10.29 17.26
N ILE A 31 -18.59 10.61 16.95
CA ILE A 31 -17.74 11.52 17.74
C ILE A 31 -17.51 12.86 17.02
N ALA A 32 -17.77 12.94 15.72
CA ALA A 32 -17.87 14.21 14.99
C ALA A 32 -18.79 14.07 13.76
N ASN A 33 -19.46 15.17 13.39
CA ASN A 33 -20.18 15.30 12.12
C ASN A 33 -19.42 16.29 11.23
N VAL A 34 -19.32 15.98 9.94
CA VAL A 34 -18.63 16.81 8.94
C VAL A 34 -19.52 16.91 7.71
N GLY A 35 -20.36 17.95 7.61
CA GLY A 35 -21.38 18.03 6.57
C GLY A 35 -22.34 16.83 6.63
N SER A 36 -22.47 16.08 5.54
CA SER A 36 -23.25 14.84 5.47
C SER A 36 -22.49 13.60 5.96
N GLU A 37 -21.20 13.72 6.27
CA GLU A 37 -20.32 12.63 6.68
C GLU A 37 -20.17 12.56 8.20
N LYS A 38 -19.78 11.38 8.70
CA LYS A 38 -19.57 11.13 10.14
C LYS A 38 -18.15 10.63 10.40
N ILE A 39 -17.64 10.95 11.58
CA ILE A 39 -16.50 10.26 12.19
C ILE A 39 -17.04 9.51 13.40
N THR A 40 -16.90 8.19 13.34
CA THR A 40 -17.30 7.27 14.40
C THR A 40 -16.12 6.92 15.29
N GLU A 41 -16.40 6.44 16.49
CA GLU A 41 -15.37 5.97 17.42
C GLU A 41 -14.55 4.82 16.82
N ALA A 42 -15.20 3.85 16.18
CA ALA A 42 -14.49 2.75 15.53
C ALA A 42 -13.62 3.23 14.36
N GLY A 43 -14.12 4.13 13.52
CA GLY A 43 -13.35 4.72 12.41
C GLY A 43 -12.13 5.51 12.90
N PHE A 44 -12.27 6.26 13.99
CA PHE A 44 -11.15 6.98 14.60
C PHE A 44 -10.10 6.03 15.18
N LYS A 45 -10.51 5.00 15.93
CA LYS A 45 -9.60 3.97 16.46
C LYS A 45 -8.85 3.25 15.34
N ALA A 46 -9.56 2.86 14.28
CA ALA A 46 -8.95 2.21 13.12
C ALA A 46 -7.87 3.09 12.48
N MET A 47 -8.13 4.39 12.33
CA MET A 47 -7.15 5.34 11.78
C MET A 47 -5.92 5.48 12.69
N VAL A 48 -6.13 5.60 14.01
CA VAL A 48 -5.01 5.64 14.97
C VAL A 48 -4.16 4.38 14.88
N HIS A 49 -4.79 3.20 14.82
CA HIS A 49 -4.06 1.94 14.68
C HIS A 49 -3.32 1.84 13.35
N ALA A 50 -3.91 2.32 12.25
CA ALA A 50 -3.27 2.30 10.93
C ALA A 50 -2.02 3.21 10.88
N MET A 51 -2.02 4.31 11.63
CA MET A 51 -0.89 5.25 11.68
C MET A 51 0.17 4.86 12.71
N ALA A 52 -0.15 3.99 13.66
CA ALA A 52 0.75 3.61 14.73
C ALA A 52 1.63 2.42 14.33
N ASN A 53 2.95 2.61 14.36
CA ASN A 53 3.91 1.52 14.19
C ASN A 53 3.92 0.53 15.37
N ASP A 54 3.35 0.93 16.52
CA ASP A 54 3.30 0.18 17.77
C ASP A 54 1.87 0.17 18.32
N LYS A 55 1.33 -1.04 18.52
CA LYS A 55 -0.02 -1.23 19.05
C LYS A 55 -0.16 -0.67 20.46
N ALA A 56 0.84 -0.85 21.33
CA ALA A 56 0.76 -0.36 22.71
C ALA A 56 0.70 1.17 22.75
N LYS A 57 1.47 1.85 21.88
CA LYS A 57 1.39 3.31 21.76
C LYS A 57 0.05 3.78 21.21
N ALA A 58 -0.55 3.04 20.28
CA ALA A 58 -1.89 3.33 19.78
C ALA A 58 -2.94 3.26 20.90
N GLU A 59 -2.91 2.19 21.70
CA GLU A 59 -3.84 2.02 22.84
C GLU A 59 -3.63 3.10 23.90
N ALA A 60 -2.38 3.43 24.23
CA ALA A 60 -2.07 4.50 25.18
C ALA A 60 -2.59 5.86 24.69
N PHE A 61 -2.35 6.19 23.41
CA PHE A 61 -2.92 7.39 22.80
C PHE A 61 -4.44 7.43 22.89
N LEU A 62 -5.12 6.29 22.66
CA LEU A 62 -6.58 6.19 22.70
C LEU A 62 -7.17 6.30 24.11
N GLY A 63 -6.51 5.75 25.13
CA GLY A 63 -7.08 5.56 26.46
C GLY A 63 -6.63 6.56 27.55
N GLU A 64 -5.43 7.14 27.44
CA GLU A 64 -4.85 7.92 28.55
C GLU A 64 -5.41 9.35 28.62
N GLU A 65 -5.77 9.83 29.82
CA GLU A 65 -6.28 11.20 29.98
C GLU A 65 -5.24 12.26 29.61
N ALA A 66 -3.95 12.00 29.86
CA ALA A 66 -2.84 12.87 29.47
C ALA A 66 -2.75 13.10 27.95
N GLN A 67 -3.30 12.19 27.14
CA GLN A 67 -3.30 12.28 25.68
C GLN A 67 -4.59 12.91 25.12
N ARG A 68 -5.53 13.36 25.98
CA ARG A 68 -6.85 13.84 25.55
C ARG A 68 -6.76 15.01 24.59
N GLU A 69 -5.88 15.98 24.85
CA GLU A 69 -5.73 17.14 23.98
C GLU A 69 -5.16 16.75 22.60
N GLN A 70 -4.14 15.90 22.58
CA GLN A 70 -3.54 15.39 21.35
C GLN A 70 -4.55 14.56 20.55
N ARG A 71 -5.36 13.72 21.21
CA ARG A 71 -6.48 13.01 20.57
C ARG A 71 -7.48 13.95 19.94
N ASN A 72 -7.92 14.98 20.66
CA ASN A 72 -8.87 15.96 20.15
C ASN A 72 -8.31 16.75 18.97
N SER A 73 -7.03 17.13 19.04
CA SER A 73 -6.33 17.77 17.93
C SER A 73 -6.27 16.86 16.70
N PHE A 74 -5.95 15.57 16.89
CA PHE A 74 -5.91 14.59 15.81
C PHE A 74 -7.30 14.36 15.18
N LEU A 75 -8.35 14.25 16.01
CA LEU A 75 -9.74 14.18 15.54
C LEU A 75 -10.11 15.43 14.72
N GLY A 76 -9.70 16.62 15.17
CA GLY A 76 -9.89 17.88 14.44
C GLY A 76 -9.24 17.86 13.06
N LYS A 77 -7.99 17.37 12.95
CA LYS A 77 -7.31 17.21 11.66
C LYS A 77 -8.02 16.22 10.74
N MET A 78 -8.52 15.11 11.29
CA MET A 78 -9.30 14.13 10.53
C MET A 78 -10.62 14.73 10.01
N ALA A 79 -11.29 15.57 10.81
CA ALA A 79 -12.47 16.30 10.39
C ALA A 79 -12.15 17.31 9.27
N GLN A 80 -11.07 18.08 9.39
CA GLN A 80 -10.60 19.00 8.34
C GLN A 80 -10.28 18.27 7.03
N ALA A 81 -9.60 17.13 7.09
CA ALA A 81 -9.34 16.33 5.89
C ALA A 81 -10.64 15.89 5.20
N LYS A 82 -11.65 15.46 5.97
CA LYS A 82 -13.00 15.15 5.43
C LYS A 82 -13.67 16.38 4.81
N GLN A 83 -13.52 17.58 5.39
CA GLN A 83 -14.06 18.81 4.81
C GLN A 83 -13.46 19.08 3.44
N VAL A 84 -12.14 18.95 3.28
CA VAL A 84 -11.45 19.13 1.99
C VAL A 84 -11.95 18.10 0.97
N VAL A 85 -12.10 16.83 1.35
CA VAL A 85 -12.65 15.80 0.45
C VAL A 85 -14.09 16.13 0.02
N LEU A 86 -14.93 16.58 0.94
CA LEU A 86 -16.31 16.98 0.62
C LEU A 86 -16.36 18.18 -0.32
N MET A 87 -15.51 19.17 -0.09
CA MET A 87 -15.37 20.33 -0.98
C MET A 87 -14.94 19.90 -2.38
N GLY A 88 -13.90 19.06 -2.50
CA GLY A 88 -13.45 18.54 -3.78
C GLY A 88 -14.52 17.74 -4.53
N LYS A 89 -15.33 16.94 -3.82
CA LYS A 89 -16.49 16.23 -4.42
C LYS A 89 -17.58 17.19 -4.88
N ALA A 90 -17.87 18.24 -4.10
CA ALA A 90 -18.85 19.25 -4.48
C ALA A 90 -18.42 20.01 -5.75
N GLU A 91 -17.11 20.18 -5.93
CA GLU A 91 -16.49 20.74 -7.14
C GLU A 91 -16.36 19.72 -8.29
N GLY A 92 -16.72 18.46 -8.07
CA GLY A 92 -16.69 17.39 -9.08
C GLY A 92 -15.31 16.81 -9.35
N LEU A 93 -14.31 17.07 -8.49
CA LEU A 93 -12.95 16.54 -8.64
C LEU A 93 -12.90 15.01 -8.58
N ASP A 94 -13.87 14.36 -7.93
CA ASP A 94 -13.99 12.91 -7.90
C ASP A 94 -14.41 12.29 -9.26
N LYS A 95 -14.84 13.13 -10.21
CA LYS A 95 -15.20 12.74 -11.59
C LYS A 95 -14.15 13.21 -12.62
N ASP A 96 -13.14 13.96 -12.19
CA ASP A 96 -12.05 14.39 -13.04
C ASP A 96 -11.12 13.21 -13.36
N ALA A 97 -10.85 12.98 -14.64
CA ALA A 97 -10.08 11.82 -15.09
C ALA A 97 -8.61 11.86 -14.64
N ALA A 98 -8.00 13.04 -14.57
CA ALA A 98 -6.62 13.19 -14.12
C ALA A 98 -6.51 12.93 -12.60
N VAL A 99 -7.48 13.43 -11.83
CA VAL A 99 -7.57 13.15 -10.39
C VAL A 99 -7.80 11.66 -10.15
N GLN A 100 -8.71 11.02 -10.88
CA GLN A 100 -8.96 9.58 -10.76
C GLN A 100 -7.71 8.75 -11.08
N ALA A 101 -7.00 9.05 -12.17
CA ALA A 101 -5.76 8.36 -12.53
C ALA A 101 -4.68 8.53 -11.46
N GLN A 102 -4.54 9.73 -10.87
CA GLN A 102 -3.61 9.97 -9.78
C GLN A 102 -3.99 9.17 -8.53
N LEU A 103 -5.28 9.14 -8.15
CA LEU A 103 -5.78 8.36 -7.02
C LEU A 103 -5.57 6.85 -7.23
N GLU A 104 -5.79 6.35 -8.45
CA GLU A 104 -5.54 4.94 -8.80
C GLU A 104 -4.05 4.58 -8.62
N GLY A 105 -3.13 5.43 -9.08
CA GLY A 105 -1.69 5.25 -8.85
C GLY A 105 -1.33 5.20 -7.37
N MET A 106 -1.85 6.13 -6.58
CA MET A 106 -1.64 6.16 -5.12
C MET A 106 -2.23 4.93 -4.43
N MET A 107 -3.40 4.47 -4.88
CA MET A 107 -4.05 3.27 -4.37
C MET A 107 -3.21 2.02 -4.67
N ALA A 108 -2.73 1.87 -5.91
CA ALA A 108 -1.86 0.76 -6.30
C ALA A 108 -0.58 0.71 -5.45
N GLN A 109 0.08 1.85 -5.25
CA GLN A 109 1.27 1.95 -4.40
C GLN A 109 0.95 1.55 -2.94
N THR A 110 -0.15 2.07 -2.39
CA THR A 110 -0.57 1.78 -1.01
C THR A 110 -0.90 0.31 -0.84
N TYR A 111 -1.61 -0.30 -1.79
CA TYR A 111 -1.95 -1.72 -1.75
C TYR A 111 -0.70 -2.59 -1.81
N MET A 112 0.24 -2.28 -2.70
CA MET A 112 1.52 -3.00 -2.79
C MET A 112 2.30 -2.92 -1.48
N GLN A 113 2.40 -1.73 -0.88
CA GLN A 113 3.07 -1.55 0.41
C GLN A 113 2.41 -2.40 1.50
N VAL A 114 1.09 -2.29 1.68
CA VAL A 114 0.36 -3.01 2.73
C VAL A 114 0.44 -4.53 2.53
N LEU A 115 0.37 -5.00 1.28
CA LEU A 115 0.55 -6.42 0.96
C LEU A 115 1.96 -6.90 1.29
N ALA A 116 2.98 -6.11 1.00
CA ALA A 116 4.37 -6.43 1.33
C ALA A 116 4.58 -6.48 2.85
N GLU A 117 4.11 -5.48 3.60
CA GLU A 117 4.19 -5.45 5.07
C GLU A 117 3.52 -6.68 5.70
N ARG A 118 2.33 -7.06 5.22
CA ARG A 118 1.61 -8.25 5.70
C ARG A 118 2.38 -9.55 5.46
N ARG A 119 3.12 -9.65 4.35
CA ARG A 119 3.91 -10.84 4.00
C ARG A 119 5.26 -10.89 4.70
N LEU A 120 5.91 -9.75 4.90
CA LEU A 120 7.18 -9.68 5.64
C LEU A 120 6.99 -10.02 7.11
N GLY A 121 5.84 -9.65 7.70
CA GLY A 121 5.58 -9.87 9.11
C GLY A 121 6.56 -9.09 10.01
N LYS A 122 6.60 -9.45 11.29
CA LYS A 122 7.50 -8.83 12.31
C LYS A 122 8.65 -9.76 12.71
N THR A 123 8.94 -10.78 11.90
CA THR A 123 9.91 -11.81 12.26
C THR A 123 11.33 -11.30 12.03
N GLU A 124 12.16 -11.34 13.07
CA GLU A 124 13.59 -11.11 12.95
C GLU A 124 14.28 -12.37 12.41
N PRO A 125 15.32 -12.22 11.55
CA PRO A 125 16.02 -13.37 11.02
C PRO A 125 16.77 -14.14 12.12
N GLY A 126 16.65 -15.46 12.09
CA GLY A 126 17.45 -16.34 12.94
C GLY A 126 18.92 -16.39 12.50
N GLU A 127 19.80 -16.85 13.39
CA GLU A 127 21.24 -16.95 13.08
C GLU A 127 21.53 -17.83 11.86
N ALA A 128 20.78 -18.91 11.67
CA ALA A 128 20.91 -19.76 10.48
C ALA A 128 20.58 -19.02 9.18
N GLU A 129 19.56 -18.14 9.20
CA GLU A 129 19.18 -17.33 8.04
C GLU A 129 20.23 -16.26 7.74
N LEU A 130 20.81 -15.66 8.78
CA LEU A 130 21.92 -14.72 8.64
C LEU A 130 23.18 -15.40 8.10
N LYS A 131 23.48 -16.62 8.55
CA LYS A 131 24.61 -17.41 8.05
C LYS A 131 24.41 -17.77 6.57
N GLY A 132 23.20 -18.22 6.21
CA GLY A 132 22.85 -18.50 4.82
C GLY A 132 22.96 -17.25 3.92
N LEU A 133 22.53 -16.08 4.41
CA LEU A 133 22.70 -14.82 3.70
C LEU A 133 24.19 -14.48 3.51
N TYR A 134 24.99 -14.60 4.58
CA TYR A 134 26.44 -14.37 4.50
C TYR A 134 27.10 -15.28 3.47
N ASP A 135 26.79 -16.58 3.47
CA ASP A 135 27.36 -17.53 2.52
C ASP A 135 27.00 -17.17 1.07
N SER A 136 25.76 -16.72 0.82
CA SER A 136 25.33 -16.19 -0.49
C SER A 136 26.15 -14.96 -0.91
N LEU A 137 26.32 -13.98 -0.02
CA LEU A 137 27.08 -12.76 -0.31
C LEU A 137 28.55 -13.05 -0.62
N ILE A 138 29.15 -14.01 0.10
CA ILE A 138 30.52 -14.47 -0.15
C ILE A 138 30.62 -15.17 -1.50
N ALA A 139 29.64 -16.02 -1.85
CA ALA A 139 29.60 -16.69 -3.14
C ALA A 139 29.48 -15.68 -4.30
N GLU A 140 28.62 -14.67 -4.17
CA GLU A 140 28.46 -13.58 -5.14
C GLU A 140 29.76 -12.80 -5.34
N ARG A 141 30.46 -12.43 -4.25
CA ARG A 141 31.76 -11.75 -4.34
C ARG A 141 32.83 -12.61 -5.01
N LYS A 142 32.89 -13.90 -4.69
CA LYS A 142 33.81 -14.84 -5.34
C LYS A 142 33.52 -14.96 -6.83
N ALA A 143 32.25 -15.06 -7.21
CA ALA A 143 31.83 -15.10 -8.61
C ALA A 143 32.18 -13.81 -9.36
N ALA A 144 32.15 -12.66 -8.68
CA ALA A 144 32.58 -11.36 -9.22
C ALA A 144 34.11 -11.16 -9.22
N GLY A 145 34.90 -12.20 -8.93
CA GLY A 145 36.37 -12.13 -8.92
C GLY A 145 36.99 -11.52 -7.65
N GLN A 146 36.18 -11.23 -6.63
CA GLN A 146 36.62 -10.63 -5.37
C GLN A 146 36.79 -11.69 -4.27
N ALA A 147 37.69 -12.65 -4.50
CA ALA A 147 37.88 -13.79 -3.60
C ALA A 147 38.82 -13.53 -2.40
N GLN A 148 39.61 -12.45 -2.44
CA GLN A 148 40.56 -12.08 -1.40
C GLN A 148 39.98 -11.07 -0.41
N GLY A 149 40.44 -11.11 0.86
CA GLY A 149 40.03 -10.13 1.88
C GLY A 149 38.56 -10.24 2.31
N LEU A 150 37.96 -11.42 2.16
CA LEU A 150 36.57 -11.66 2.56
C LEU A 150 36.42 -11.57 4.08
N PRO A 151 35.51 -10.73 4.60
CA PRO A 151 35.33 -10.58 6.04
C PRO A 151 34.71 -11.85 6.63
N ALA A 152 35.04 -12.17 7.87
CA ALA A 152 34.44 -13.31 8.57
C ALA A 152 32.99 -13.00 9.00
N PHE A 153 32.16 -14.04 9.15
CA PHE A 153 30.76 -13.90 9.57
C PHE A 153 30.58 -13.02 10.82
N GLU A 154 31.36 -13.27 11.87
CA GLU A 154 31.30 -12.50 13.12
C GLU A 154 31.60 -11.00 12.94
N GLN A 155 32.42 -10.63 11.95
CA GLN A 155 32.77 -9.22 11.69
C GLN A 155 31.62 -8.44 11.05
N VAL A 156 30.73 -9.13 10.33
CA VAL A 156 29.62 -8.52 9.59
C VAL A 156 28.25 -8.86 10.18
N LYS A 157 28.18 -9.76 11.17
CA LYS A 157 26.94 -10.29 11.77
C LYS A 157 25.96 -9.21 12.17
N ALA A 158 26.43 -8.10 12.73
CA ALA A 158 25.58 -6.97 13.16
C ALA A 158 24.90 -6.23 11.99
N GLN A 159 25.46 -6.30 10.78
CA GLN A 159 24.94 -5.62 9.57
C GLN A 159 23.99 -6.53 8.77
N LEU A 160 24.11 -7.85 8.92
CA LEU A 160 23.34 -8.82 8.15
C LEU A 160 21.82 -8.73 8.35
N PRO A 161 21.24 -8.44 9.53
CA PRO A 161 19.79 -8.33 9.68
C PRO A 161 19.15 -7.27 8.79
N MET A 162 19.81 -6.11 8.63
CA MET A 162 19.34 -5.04 7.75
C MET A 162 19.38 -5.48 6.28
N ILE A 163 20.49 -6.10 5.85
CA ILE A 163 20.64 -6.62 4.49
C ILE A 163 19.60 -7.72 4.21
N TRP A 164 19.36 -8.58 5.19
CA TRP A 164 18.35 -9.63 5.09
C TRP A 164 16.96 -9.03 4.89
N LYS A 165 16.57 -8.04 5.70
CA LYS A 165 15.27 -7.37 5.59
C LYS A 165 15.08 -6.73 4.22
N GLN A 166 16.11 -6.06 3.71
CA GLN A 166 16.07 -5.48 2.36
C GLN A 166 15.85 -6.55 1.28
N ARG A 167 16.62 -7.65 1.30
CA ARG A 167 16.45 -8.75 0.33
C ARG A 167 15.09 -9.43 0.43
N GLN A 168 14.56 -9.62 1.63
CA GLN A 168 13.21 -10.18 1.79
C GLN A 168 12.15 -9.23 1.23
N GLN A 169 12.32 -7.92 1.44
CA GLN A 169 11.41 -6.92 0.88
C GLN A 169 11.40 -6.98 -0.65
N GLU A 170 12.56 -6.98 -1.29
CA GLU A 170 12.69 -7.12 -2.75
C GLU A 170 12.01 -8.42 -3.24
N LYS A 171 12.32 -9.56 -2.60
CA LYS A 171 11.72 -10.86 -2.95
C LYS A 171 10.20 -10.86 -2.83
N VAL A 172 9.66 -10.27 -1.76
CA VAL A 172 8.21 -10.19 -1.53
C VAL A 172 7.55 -9.30 -2.58
N LEU A 173 8.17 -8.18 -2.94
CA LEU A 173 7.68 -7.30 -4.00
C LEU A 173 7.66 -8.01 -5.36
N ASP A 174 8.73 -8.72 -5.70
CA ASP A 174 8.79 -9.49 -6.95
C ASP A 174 7.72 -10.58 -7.02
N GLN A 175 7.50 -11.30 -5.91
CA GLN A 175 6.44 -12.31 -5.81
C GLN A 175 5.05 -11.68 -5.98
N LEU A 176 4.80 -10.55 -5.32
CA LEU A 176 3.53 -9.83 -5.45
C LEU A 176 3.28 -9.37 -6.88
N LEU A 177 4.29 -8.81 -7.55
CA LEU A 177 4.19 -8.37 -8.95
C LEU A 177 4.01 -9.55 -9.91
N LYS A 178 4.65 -10.70 -9.64
CA LYS A 178 4.45 -11.92 -10.41
C LYS A 178 3.01 -12.43 -10.26
N GLU A 179 2.52 -12.54 -9.03
CA GLU A 179 1.13 -12.95 -8.76
C GLU A 179 0.11 -11.99 -9.37
N ALA A 180 0.37 -10.68 -9.33
CA ALA A 180 -0.50 -9.68 -9.94
C ALA A 180 -0.60 -9.90 -11.46
N ARG A 181 0.53 -10.13 -12.14
CA ARG A 181 0.57 -10.43 -13.58
C ARG A 181 -0.13 -11.75 -13.92
N GLU A 182 0.00 -12.77 -13.07
CA GLU A 182 -0.68 -14.05 -13.26
C GLU A 182 -2.20 -13.94 -13.07
N LYS A 183 -2.65 -13.16 -12.08
CA LYS A 183 -4.09 -12.99 -11.76
C LYS A 183 -4.80 -11.99 -12.66
N ALA A 184 -4.07 -11.00 -13.17
CA ALA A 184 -4.58 -9.93 -14.03
C ALA A 184 -3.60 -9.70 -15.18
N PRO A 185 -3.61 -10.56 -16.22
CA PRO A 185 -2.70 -10.43 -17.35
C PRO A 185 -2.95 -9.13 -18.10
N VAL A 186 -1.88 -8.39 -18.38
CA VAL A 186 -1.93 -7.16 -19.16
C VAL A 186 -1.81 -7.49 -20.64
N THR A 187 -2.73 -6.96 -21.44
CA THR A 187 -2.64 -6.98 -22.90
C THR A 187 -2.48 -5.55 -23.39
N PHE A 188 -1.53 -5.34 -24.30
CA PHE A 188 -1.27 -4.03 -24.90
C PHE A 188 -1.80 -4.01 -26.34
N ALA A 189 -2.29 -2.85 -26.78
CA ALA A 189 -2.53 -2.60 -28.20
C ALA A 189 -1.22 -2.67 -29.00
N GLU A 190 -1.31 -2.94 -30.30
CA GLU A 190 -0.15 -3.26 -31.15
C GLU A 190 0.95 -2.18 -31.11
N ASP A 191 0.56 -0.92 -30.99
CA ASP A 191 1.39 0.28 -30.97
C ASP A 191 1.86 0.71 -29.57
N TYR A 192 1.46 0.00 -28.50
CA TYR A 192 1.79 0.34 -27.10
C TYR A 192 2.62 -0.74 -26.40
N ARG A 193 3.68 -1.24 -27.06
CA ARG A 193 4.57 -2.23 -26.43
C ARG A 193 5.57 -1.56 -25.48
N PRO A 194 5.60 -1.94 -24.18
CA PRO A 194 6.64 -1.48 -23.26
C PRO A 194 8.01 -1.97 -23.73
N ALA A 195 9.05 -1.15 -23.55
CA ALA A 195 10.43 -1.52 -23.90
C ALA A 195 10.90 -2.81 -23.21
N ASP A 196 10.34 -3.10 -22.03
CA ASP A 196 10.72 -4.23 -21.18
C ASP A 196 9.80 -5.46 -21.32
N ALA A 197 8.85 -5.45 -22.28
CA ALA A 197 8.03 -6.61 -22.60
C ALA A 197 8.82 -7.59 -23.49
N LYS A 198 9.77 -8.32 -22.88
CA LYS A 198 10.45 -9.48 -23.48
C LYS A 198 10.08 -10.76 -22.73
#